data_AF-A0A943S7K6-F1
#
_entry.id   AF-A0A943S7K6-F1
#
_cell.length_a   1.000
_cell.length_b   1.000
_cell.length_c   1.000
_cell.angle_alpha   90.00
_cell.angle_beta   90.00
_cell.angle_gamma   90.00
#
_symmetry.space_group_name_H-M   'P 1'
#
loop_
_entity.id
_entity.type
_entity.pdbx_description
1 polymer ?
#
loop_
_entity_poly.entity_id
_entity_poly.type
_entity_poly.pdbx_seq_one_letter_code
_entity_poly.pdbx_strand_id
1 'polypeptide(L)'
;MTTLNFVVNLEKMVGKGRPRFARQGGFVRTYTPPETKNAERKIASVCKSAMDVCSVGVFNGSVKLDVEAGYPIPKSTSKRLKQQMLDDEVRPTVKPDADNVLKLV
;
A
#
# COMPACT_ATOMS: atom_id res chain seq x y z
N MET A 1 22.38 -12.29 -5.36
CA MET A 1 21.52 -11.15 -5.01
C MET A 1 20.44 -11.67 -4.09
N THR A 2 20.37 -11.21 -2.84
CA THR A 2 19.36 -11.69 -1.88
C THR A 2 18.04 -10.99 -2.18
N THR A 3 16.98 -11.74 -2.43
CA THR A 3 15.64 -11.22 -2.72
C THR A 3 14.69 -11.63 -1.61
N LEU A 4 13.93 -10.67 -1.09
CA LEU A 4 12.87 -10.90 -0.12
C LEU A 4 11.52 -10.67 -0.79
N ASN A 5 10.69 -11.71 -0.84
CA ASN A 5 9.34 -11.64 -1.38
C ASN A 5 8.34 -11.82 -0.25
N PHE A 6 7.34 -10.94 -0.17
CA PHE A 6 6.25 -11.04 0.79
C PHE A 6 4.98 -10.41 0.22
N VAL A 7 3.83 -10.86 0.72
CA VAL A 7 2.51 -10.38 0.28
C VAL A 7 1.78 -9.79 1.48
N VAL A 8 1.25 -8.57 1.32
CA VAL A 8 0.49 -7.89 2.37
C VAL A 8 -0.98 -7.83 1.99
N ASN A 9 -1.81 -8.60 2.70
CA ASN A 9 -3.25 -8.56 2.49
C ASN A 9 -3.86 -7.34 3.20
N LEU A 10 -4.29 -6.33 2.45
CA LEU A 10 -5.04 -5.19 2.97
C LEU A 10 -6.53 -5.36 2.66
N GLU A 11 -7.41 -4.97 3.59
CA GLU A 11 -8.86 -4.99 3.34
C GLU A 11 -9.26 -4.04 2.21
N LYS A 12 -8.53 -2.92 2.10
CA LYS A 12 -8.67 -1.93 1.04
C LYS A 12 -7.30 -1.35 0.73
N MET A 13 -7.03 -1.14 -0.56
CA MET A 13 -5.83 -0.43 -0.97
C MET A 13 -5.90 1.03 -0.49
N VAL A 14 -4.88 1.44 0.26
CA VAL A 14 -4.72 2.81 0.74
C VAL A 14 -3.43 3.38 0.19
N GLY A 15 -3.43 4.67 -0.13
CA GLY A 15 -2.21 5.40 -0.45
C GLY A 15 -1.68 6.11 0.79
N LYS A 16 -0.45 6.60 0.73
CA LYS A 16 0.07 7.47 1.78
C LYS A 16 -0.72 8.79 1.83
N GLY A 17 -1.52 8.95 2.87
CA GLY A 17 -2.25 10.18 3.12
C GLY A 17 -1.31 11.30 3.56
N ARG A 18 -1.68 12.55 3.25
CA ARG A 18 -0.98 13.72 3.82
C ARG A 18 -1.24 13.82 5.32
N PRO A 19 -0.30 14.40 6.10
CA PRO A 19 -0.57 14.73 7.49
C PRO A 19 -1.82 15.60 7.61
N ARG A 20 -2.67 15.28 8.58
CA ARG A 20 -3.84 16.07 8.95
C ARG A 20 -3.51 16.92 10.16
N PHE A 21 -4.20 18.04 10.28
CA PHE A 21 -4.04 19.00 11.36
C PHE A 21 -5.36 19.08 12.13
N ALA A 22 -5.31 18.88 13.44
CA ALA A 22 -6.45 19.06 14.32
C ALA A 22 -6.10 20.03 15.45
N ARG A 23 -7.05 20.88 15.81
CA ARG A 23 -6.90 21.79 16.95
C ARG A 23 -7.17 21.02 18.24
N GLN A 24 -6.29 21.15 19.22
CA GLN A 24 -6.43 20.60 20.56
C GLN A 24 -6.25 21.76 21.56
N GLY A 25 -7.37 22.36 21.97
CA GLY A 25 -7.38 23.60 22.76
C GLY A 25 -6.72 24.76 22.01
N GLY A 26 -5.65 25.32 22.59
CA GLY A 26 -4.87 26.42 22.01
C GLY A 26 -3.82 26.00 20.97
N PHE A 27 -3.58 24.70 20.78
CA PHE A 27 -2.50 24.19 19.93
C PHE A 27 -3.03 23.45 18.70
N VAL A 28 -2.21 23.35 17.64
CA VAL A 28 -2.48 22.51 16.47
C VAL A 28 -1.61 21.26 16.56
N ARG A 29 -2.24 20.08 16.50
CA ARG A 29 -1.58 18.79 16.45
C ARG A 29 -1.62 18.24 15.04
N THR A 30 -0.45 17.90 14.52
CA THR A 30 -0.29 17.20 13.24
C THR A 30 -0.33 15.69 13.48
N TYR A 31 -1.08 14.94 12.68
CA TYR A 31 -1.16 13.49 12.76
C TYR A 31 -1.34 12.83 11.39
N THR A 32 -0.77 11.65 11.22
CA THR A 32 -1.03 10.80 10.05
C THR A 32 -2.41 10.14 10.20
N PRO A 33 -3.24 10.11 9.14
CA PRO A 33 -4.51 9.40 9.17
C PRO A 33 -4.35 7.95 9.69
N PRO A 34 -5.29 7.45 10.53
CA PRO A 34 -5.21 6.10 11.08
C PRO A 34 -5.08 5.01 10.01
N GLU A 35 -5.76 5.16 8.88
CA GLU A 35 -5.71 4.21 7.76
C GLU A 35 -4.29 4.04 7.21
N THR A 36 -3.60 5.14 6.89
CA THR A 36 -2.21 5.12 6.43
C THR A 36 -1.29 4.50 7.49
N LYS A 37 -1.43 4.92 8.76
CA LYS A 37 -0.60 4.40 9.85
C LYS A 37 -0.79 2.90 10.07
N ASN A 38 -2.02 2.40 9.95
CA ASN A 38 -2.32 0.99 10.12
C ASN A 38 -1.76 0.15 8.96
N ALA A 39 -1.82 0.65 7.73
CA ALA A 39 -1.22 -0.01 6.58
C ALA A 39 0.31 -0.05 6.68
N GLU A 40 0.97 1.06 7.01
CA GLU A 40 2.44 1.11 7.23
C GLU A 40 2.89 0.09 8.30
N ARG A 41 2.16 0.02 9.41
CA ARG A 41 2.43 -0.96 10.49
C ARG A 41 2.26 -2.40 10.01
N LYS A 42 1.23 -2.68 9.21
CA LYS A 42 0.97 -4.03 8.69
C LYS A 42 2.05 -4.45 7.69
N ILE A 43 2.44 -3.57 6.78
CA ILE A 43 3.54 -3.79 5.83
C ILE A 43 4.84 -4.08 6.60
N ALA A 44 5.20 -3.24 7.57
CA ALA A 44 6.40 -3.42 8.38
C ALA A 44 6.39 -4.75 9.16
N SER A 45 5.25 -5.13 9.74
CA SER A 45 5.09 -6.39 10.46
C SER A 45 5.28 -7.60 9.54
N VAL A 46 4.63 -7.62 8.37
CA VAL A 46 4.75 -8.72 7.41
C VAL A 46 6.17 -8.81 6.83
N CYS A 47 6.78 -7.68 6.49
CA CYS A 47 8.16 -7.62 6.01
C CYS A 47 9.13 -8.19 7.05
N LYS A 48 8.98 -7.78 8.33
CA LYS A 48 9.81 -8.31 9.42
C LYS A 48 9.64 -9.82 9.59
N SER A 49 8.41 -10.32 9.59
CA SER A 49 8.17 -11.77 9.66
C SER A 49 8.80 -12.52 8.49
N ALA A 50 8.75 -11.96 7.27
CA ALA A 50 9.41 -12.57 6.11
C ALA A 50 10.94 -12.56 6.24
N MET A 51 11.51 -11.46 6.74
CA MET A 51 12.94 -11.36 7.05
C MET A 51 13.38 -12.42 8.07
N ASP A 52 12.61 -12.59 9.15
CA ASP A 52 12.90 -13.58 10.19
C ASP A 52 12.84 -15.01 9.63
N VAL A 53 11.81 -15.35 8.85
CA VAL A 53 11.66 -16.68 8.20
C VAL A 53 12.80 -16.97 7.22
N CYS A 54 13.20 -15.96 6.43
CA CYS A 54 14.30 -16.11 5.47
C CYS A 54 15.69 -15.95 6.12
N SER A 55 15.77 -15.64 7.43
CA SER A 55 17.02 -15.29 8.13
C SER A 55 17.79 -14.17 7.42
N VAL A 56 17.07 -13.18 6.88
CA VAL A 56 17.62 -12.04 6.16
C VAL A 56 17.64 -10.82 7.08
N GLY A 57 18.82 -10.22 7.26
CA GLY A 57 18.97 -8.95 7.98
C GLY A 57 18.59 -7.73 7.14
N VAL A 58 18.61 -6.55 7.75
CA VAL A 58 18.36 -5.28 7.04
C VAL A 58 19.39 -5.10 5.91
N PHE A 59 18.90 -4.73 4.73
CA PHE A 59 19.76 -4.42 3.58
C PHE A 59 20.52 -3.09 3.84
N ASN A 60 21.85 -3.14 3.87
CA ASN A 60 22.72 -1.98 4.14
C ASN A 60 23.21 -1.25 2.88
N GLY A 61 22.74 -1.63 1.70
CA GLY A 61 23.15 -1.06 0.41
C GLY A 61 21.96 -0.70 -0.47
N SER A 62 22.24 -0.36 -1.72
CA SER A 62 21.19 -0.08 -2.71
C SER A 62 20.26 -1.28 -2.88
N VAL A 63 18.95 -1.02 -2.87
CA VAL A 63 17.91 -2.03 -3.06
C VAL A 63 17.14 -1.76 -4.34
N LYS A 64 16.73 -2.83 -5.03
CA LYS A 64 15.69 -2.77 -6.05
C LYS A 64 14.38 -3.18 -5.39
N LEU A 65 13.32 -2.41 -5.61
CA LEU A 65 11.98 -2.68 -5.12
C LEU A 65 11.04 -2.87 -6.31
N ASP A 66 10.34 -3.99 -6.35
CA ASP A 66 9.24 -4.25 -7.27
C ASP A 66 7.95 -4.32 -6.44
N VAL A 67 6.96 -3.47 -6.75
CA VAL A 67 5.69 -3.39 -6.02
C VAL A 67 4.54 -3.73 -6.96
N GLU A 68 3.80 -4.77 -6.62
CA GLU A 68 2.54 -5.11 -7.27
C GLU A 68 1.37 -4.79 -6.32
N ALA A 69 0.44 -3.98 -6.80
CA ALA A 69 -0.73 -3.56 -6.03
C ALA A 69 -2.01 -4.04 -6.72
N GLY A 70 -2.75 -4.90 -6.02
CA GLY A 70 -4.06 -5.37 -6.45
C GLY A 70 -5.15 -4.36 -6.09
N TYR A 71 -6.04 -4.08 -7.06
CA TYR A 71 -7.17 -3.19 -6.88
C TYR A 71 -8.48 -3.92 -7.16
N PRO A 72 -9.52 -3.68 -6.36
CA PRO A 72 -10.84 -4.25 -6.65
C PRO A 72 -11.43 -3.59 -7.89
N ILE A 73 -12.20 -4.36 -8.65
CA ILE A 73 -12.98 -3.80 -9.76
C ILE A 73 -14.00 -2.79 -9.21
N PRO A 74 -14.03 -1.54 -9.71
CA PRO A 74 -14.96 -0.53 -9.24
C PRO A 74 -16.41 -1.00 -9.34
N LYS A 75 -17.17 -0.81 -8.25
CA LYS A 75 -18.59 -1.21 -8.17
C LYS A 75 -19.45 -0.52 -9.23
N SER A 76 -19.14 0.74 -9.50
CA SER A 76 -19.79 1.57 -10.52
C SER A 76 -18.93 1.60 -11.78
N THR A 77 -19.11 0.62 -12.66
CA THR A 77 -18.56 0.62 -14.02
C THR A 77 -19.57 0.00 -14.97
N SER A 78 -19.42 0.24 -16.27
CA SER A 78 -20.31 -0.39 -17.26
C SER A 78 -20.11 -1.91 -17.27
N LYS A 79 -21.15 -2.69 -17.59
CA LYS A 79 -21.03 -4.17 -17.66
C LYS A 79 -19.92 -4.61 -18.60
N ARG A 80 -19.78 -3.92 -19.74
CA ARG A 80 -18.71 -4.15 -20.71
C ARG A 80 -17.35 -3.95 -20.07
N LEU A 81 -17.11 -2.78 -19.46
CA LEU A 81 -15.81 -2.46 -18.88
C LEU A 81 -15.49 -3.37 -17.67
N LYS A 82 -16.50 -3.79 -16.90
CA LYS A 82 -16.35 -4.79 -15.84
C LYS A 82 -15.82 -6.11 -16.38
N GLN A 83 -16.40 -6.59 -17.48
CA GLN A 83 -15.97 -7.84 -18.11
C GLN A 83 -14.54 -7.72 -18.65
N GLN A 84 -14.23 -6.62 -19.33
CA GLN A 84 -12.86 -6.33 -19.79
C GLN A 84 -11.83 -6.25 -18.64
N MET A 85 -12.24 -5.79 -17.45
CA MET A 85 -11.39 -5.80 -16.26
C MET A 85 -11.24 -7.19 -15.62
N LEU A 86 -12.24 -8.06 -15.77
CA LEU A 86 -12.17 -9.46 -15.33
C LEU A 86 -11.31 -10.30 -16.27
N ASP A 87 -11.32 -9.96 -17.56
CA ASP A 87 -10.54 -10.62 -18.62
C ASP A 87 -9.12 -10.02 -18.77
N ASP A 88 -8.71 -9.17 -17.81
CA ASP A 88 -7.41 -8.46 -17.79
C ASP A 88 -7.09 -7.59 -19.02
N GLU A 89 -8.08 -7.27 -19.86
CA GLU A 89 -7.92 -6.37 -21.00
C GLU A 89 -7.71 -4.90 -20.58
N VAL A 90 -8.36 -4.49 -19.48
CA VAL A 90 -8.28 -3.12 -18.93
C VAL A 90 -8.05 -3.17 -17.43
N ARG A 91 -7.09 -2.39 -16.92
CA ARG A 91 -6.83 -2.32 -15.48
C ARG A 91 -7.81 -1.39 -14.75
N PRO A 92 -8.26 -1.74 -13.52
CA PRO A 92 -9.06 -0.84 -12.68
C PRO A 92 -8.36 0.50 -12.40
N THR A 93 -8.97 1.60 -12.79
CA THR A 93 -8.46 2.96 -12.51
C THR A 93 -9.11 3.53 -11.23
N VAL A 94 -8.88 2.86 -10.11
CA VAL A 94 -9.37 3.30 -8.79
C VAL A 94 -8.22 3.83 -7.95
N LYS A 95 -8.49 4.82 -7.10
CA LYS A 95 -7.51 5.32 -6.14
C LYS A 95 -7.11 4.21 -5.15
N PRO A 96 -5.89 4.26 -4.58
CA PRO A 96 -4.81 5.24 -4.77
C PRO A 96 -4.05 5.11 -6.09
N ASP A 97 -3.43 6.19 -6.56
CA ASP A 97 -2.46 6.14 -7.67
C ASP A 97 -1.15 5.45 -7.28
N ALA A 98 -0.34 5.06 -8.27
CA ALA A 98 0.89 4.32 -8.06
C ALA A 98 1.92 5.07 -7.20
N ASP A 99 2.03 6.39 -7.34
CA ASP A 99 2.94 7.22 -6.53
C ASP A 99 2.57 7.17 -5.04
N ASN A 100 1.27 7.30 -4.72
CA ASN A 100 0.82 7.20 -3.32
C ASN A 100 0.94 5.78 -2.75
N VAL A 101 0.90 4.75 -3.59
CA VAL A 101 1.21 3.37 -3.18
C VAL A 101 2.69 3.20 -2.90
N LEU A 102 3.56 3.62 -3.82
CA LEU A 102 5.01 3.51 -3.65
C LEU A 102 5.50 4.29 -2.43
N LYS A 103 4.87 5.43 -2.10
CA LYS A 103 5.19 6.20 -0.89
C LYS A 103 4.80 5.50 0.42
N LEU A 104 3.87 4.55 0.36
CA LEU A 104 3.37 3.81 1.53
C LEU A 104 4.23 2.60 1.89
N VAL A 105 4.80 1.93 0.87
CA VAL A 105 5.70 0.77 1.00
C VAL A 105 7.07 1.23 1.47
#